data_AF-A0A5J4Y660-F1
#
_entry.id   AF-A0A5J4Y660-F1
#
_cell.length_a   1.000
_cell.length_b   1.000
_cell.length_c   1.000
_cell.angle_alpha   90.00
_cell.angle_beta   90.00
_cell.angle_gamma   90.00
#
_symmetry.space_group_name_H-M   'P 1'
#
loop_
_entity.id
_entity.type
_entity.pdbx_description
1 polymer ?
#
loop_
_entity_poly.entity_id
_entity_poly.type
_entity_poly.pdbx_seq_one_letter_code
_entity_poly.pdbx_strand_id
1 'polypeptide(L)'
;MRVQEQHPSLRSSGRPSHTRHVCLLRLSPATVLHTTAIHRLRSPNCKRPVLHKRTQHMAAARQQSAVAAASVATSKGTAKDVVQEFYTRYNKGDVDGIMELFADNCEYHDMIYADPFTGKEQIRAFFAKFSSTISKDLQFVVDGISGGDPNNTGVKWHLELNGEDFPYSRGLSFYEVNDDGKITSARDIPEPTIKPGDSAIYAIKALTPLVRKLGPKANPANLKTLPPAAIAAWAFYFGYIGIVLFGTSLPGKPAYAVEWRTLVEVWHCSVNFFYVNQILNWLGVYVIQSAAEHPVNEALFNLVNVWSLMLWPLMLADKKGAKVKNKFGIYLGTQFLTNIFFVPYLALREQPAGSRGTTADADPKTAKLPGYAPIIGITGAVIGLGSIVWALSIRPEYGGLAERWQYFVQQSVSNRVFFAFVLDAVLYSVWQALLMDDNATKLQKYFPFAGLISYLLQGGKKQKSTKGL
;
A
#
# COMPACT_ATOMS: atom_id res chain seq x y z
N MET A 1 47.08 -23.06 49.50
CA MET A 1 47.30 -22.51 50.87
C MET A 1 46.44 -21.26 51.04
N ARG A 2 45.85 -21.04 52.23
CA ARG A 2 45.16 -19.80 52.63
C ARG A 2 46.10 -18.91 53.44
N VAL A 3 46.18 -17.60 53.10
CA VAL A 3 46.59 -16.42 53.91
C VAL A 3 46.04 -15.19 53.13
N GLN A 4 45.16 -14.28 53.59
CA GLN A 4 44.41 -14.06 54.84
C GLN A 4 45.08 -13.20 55.95
N GLU A 5 44.30 -12.22 56.44
CA GLU A 5 44.49 -11.33 57.62
C GLU A 5 45.48 -10.14 57.46
N GLN A 6 45.30 -8.94 58.05
CA GLN A 6 44.33 -8.44 59.05
C GLN A 6 44.14 -6.89 58.99
N HIS A 7 43.15 -6.36 59.71
CA HIS A 7 42.86 -4.92 60.04
C HIS A 7 43.82 -4.37 61.15
N PRO A 8 43.62 -3.21 61.85
CA PRO A 8 42.76 -2.01 61.71
C PRO A 8 43.48 -0.63 61.93
N SER A 9 42.75 0.51 61.83
CA SER A 9 42.74 1.56 62.88
C SER A 9 41.52 2.51 62.72
N LEU A 10 41.20 3.32 63.74
CA LEU A 10 39.86 3.91 63.98
C LEU A 10 39.91 5.35 64.51
N ARG A 11 38.88 6.15 64.17
CA ARG A 11 38.42 7.42 64.82
C ARG A 11 39.33 8.65 64.69
N SER A 12 38.81 9.90 64.73
CA SER A 12 37.44 10.43 64.50
C SER A 12 37.42 11.97 64.49
N SER A 13 36.56 12.59 63.69
CA SER A 13 35.58 13.62 64.12
C SER A 13 34.82 14.22 62.91
N GLY A 14 33.58 14.69 63.10
CA GLY A 14 32.77 15.34 62.06
C GLY A 14 31.58 14.53 61.55
N ARG A 15 30.38 14.86 62.02
CA ARG A 15 29.04 14.38 61.59
C ARG A 15 28.07 15.57 61.78
N PRO A 16 26.81 15.58 61.25
CA PRO A 16 26.12 14.53 60.49
C PRO A 16 25.26 15.01 59.28
N SER A 17 24.69 14.02 58.55
CA SER A 17 23.33 14.01 57.92
C SER A 17 22.91 15.05 56.86
N HIS A 18 22.08 14.75 55.85
CA HIS A 18 21.48 13.47 55.42
C HIS A 18 21.21 13.46 53.89
N THR A 19 20.89 12.28 53.37
CA THR A 19 20.73 11.91 51.97
C THR A 19 19.59 12.64 51.23
N ARG A 20 19.77 12.88 49.92
CA ARG A 20 18.75 13.45 49.02
C ARG A 20 17.49 12.57 48.93
N HIS A 21 16.32 13.20 48.82
CA HIS A 21 15.01 12.54 48.81
C HIS A 21 14.73 11.71 47.54
N VAL A 22 14.14 10.54 47.77
CA VAL A 22 13.39 9.75 46.78
C VAL A 22 11.96 10.26 46.72
N CYS A 23 11.40 10.46 45.53
CA CYS A 23 9.98 10.82 45.35
C CYS A 23 9.21 9.68 44.68
N LEU A 24 8.63 8.81 45.51
CA LEU A 24 7.59 7.84 45.15
C LEU A 24 6.38 8.12 46.03
N LEU A 25 5.27 8.58 45.44
CA LEU A 25 4.01 8.79 46.16
C LEU A 25 2.96 7.77 45.70
N ARG A 26 2.56 6.91 46.64
CA ARG A 26 1.45 5.95 46.51
C ARG A 26 0.11 6.67 46.69
N LEU A 27 -0.93 6.13 46.06
CA LEU A 27 -2.34 6.56 46.18
C LEU A 27 -3.12 5.64 47.13
N SER A 28 -4.02 6.22 47.95
CA SER A 28 -5.32 5.69 48.45
C SER A 28 -5.68 6.23 49.85
N PRO A 29 -6.97 6.22 50.28
CA PRO A 29 -8.22 6.26 49.50
C PRO A 29 -9.33 7.17 50.11
N ALA A 30 -10.49 7.21 49.42
CA ALA A 30 -11.86 7.49 49.92
C ALA A 30 -12.26 8.89 50.45
N THR A 31 -13.31 9.49 49.86
CA THR A 31 -14.69 9.49 50.41
C THR A 31 -15.66 10.14 49.40
N VAL A 32 -16.94 9.72 49.42
CA VAL A 32 -18.02 10.09 48.47
C VAL A 32 -19.04 11.03 49.13
N LEU A 33 -19.52 12.09 48.45
CA LEU A 33 -20.96 12.52 48.38
C LEU A 33 -21.20 13.91 47.74
N HIS A 34 -22.46 14.08 47.27
CA HIS A 34 -23.21 15.31 46.94
C HIS A 34 -22.94 16.12 45.64
N THR A 35 -23.66 15.70 44.60
CA THR A 35 -24.67 16.48 43.84
C THR A 35 -24.92 17.95 44.26
N THR A 36 -24.96 18.91 43.31
CA THR A 36 -26.18 19.55 42.73
C THR A 36 -25.85 20.85 41.96
N ALA A 37 -26.74 21.25 41.03
CA ALA A 37 -26.95 22.61 40.46
C ALA A 37 -26.08 23.09 39.29
N ILE A 38 -26.65 23.00 38.07
CA ILE A 38 -26.28 23.85 36.92
C ILE A 38 -27.33 24.95 36.77
N HIS A 39 -26.86 26.18 36.55
CA HIS A 39 -27.66 27.40 36.47
C HIS A 39 -28.60 27.42 35.24
N ARG A 40 -29.90 27.72 35.45
CA ARG A 40 -30.79 28.21 34.38
C ARG A 40 -30.86 29.74 34.44
N LEU A 41 -30.68 30.41 33.30
CA LEU A 41 -30.96 31.84 33.17
C LEU A 41 -32.48 32.07 33.04
N ARG A 42 -32.99 33.07 33.76
CA ARG A 42 -34.42 33.46 33.81
C ARG A 42 -34.64 34.70 32.95
N SER A 43 -35.70 34.71 32.14
CA SER A 43 -36.23 35.92 31.49
C SER A 43 -37.38 36.52 32.34
N PRO A 44 -37.62 37.85 32.34
CA PRO A 44 -38.58 38.49 33.24
C PRO A 44 -40.04 38.48 32.76
N ASN A 45 -40.95 38.63 33.74
CA ASN A 45 -42.40 38.74 33.62
C ASN A 45 -42.95 39.64 32.49
N CYS A 46 -44.03 39.19 31.86
CA CYS A 46 -45.14 40.08 31.47
C CYS A 46 -46.50 39.42 31.82
N LYS A 47 -47.50 40.23 32.16
CA LYS A 47 -48.71 39.82 32.90
C LYS A 47 -49.80 39.23 31.97
N ARG A 48 -50.57 38.26 32.49
CA ARG A 48 -51.86 37.83 31.91
C ARG A 48 -53.03 38.61 32.53
N PRO A 49 -54.08 38.96 31.77
CA PRO A 49 -55.44 39.02 32.29
C PRO A 49 -56.14 37.65 32.15
N VAL A 50 -57.07 37.35 33.06
CA VAL A 50 -57.93 36.17 33.02
C VAL A 50 -59.32 36.59 32.54
N LEU A 51 -59.92 35.82 31.64
CA LEU A 51 -61.37 35.84 31.44
C LEU A 51 -61.91 34.41 31.40
N HIS A 52 -63.06 34.20 32.03
CA HIS A 52 -63.58 32.87 32.37
C HIS A 52 -65.01 32.69 31.82
N LYS A 53 -65.36 31.45 31.45
CA LYS A 53 -66.73 30.95 31.14
C LYS A 53 -67.53 31.61 30.00
N ARG A 54 -67.45 31.01 28.80
CA ARG A 54 -68.62 30.45 28.08
C ARG A 54 -68.17 29.53 26.93
N THR A 55 -68.97 28.49 26.64
CA THR A 55 -68.87 27.47 25.54
C THR A 55 -68.33 26.07 25.87
N GLN A 56 -68.72 25.47 27.00
CA GLN A 56 -68.52 24.01 27.22
C GLN A 56 -69.30 23.11 26.23
N HIS A 57 -70.30 23.64 25.50
CA HIS A 57 -71.06 22.87 24.50
C HIS A 57 -70.44 22.82 23.09
N MET A 58 -69.37 23.57 22.79
CA MET A 58 -68.63 23.42 21.52
C MET A 58 -67.42 22.46 21.63
N ALA A 59 -67.01 22.08 22.85
CA ALA A 59 -65.87 21.19 23.06
C ALA A 59 -66.14 19.75 22.59
N ALA A 60 -67.32 19.19 22.92
CA ALA A 60 -67.67 17.81 22.58
C ALA A 60 -67.72 17.56 21.06
N ALA A 61 -68.37 18.44 20.30
CA ALA A 61 -68.44 18.34 18.83
C ALA A 61 -67.05 18.47 18.19
N ARG A 62 -66.19 19.36 18.70
CA ARG A 62 -64.78 19.46 18.24
C ARG A 62 -63.96 18.23 18.59
N GLN A 63 -64.18 17.59 19.74
CA GLN A 63 -63.47 16.38 20.12
C GLN A 63 -63.87 15.17 19.26
N GLN A 64 -65.13 15.05 18.85
CA GLN A 64 -65.55 13.99 17.92
C GLN A 64 -65.01 14.22 16.49
N SER A 65 -64.99 15.45 15.98
CA SER A 65 -64.31 15.75 14.70
C SER A 65 -62.78 15.60 14.79
N ALA A 66 -62.15 15.91 15.92
CA ALA A 66 -60.71 15.74 16.10
C ALA A 66 -60.30 14.26 16.19
N VAL A 67 -61.11 13.41 16.83
CA VAL A 67 -60.85 11.96 16.89
C VAL A 67 -61.07 11.29 15.53
N ALA A 68 -62.09 11.71 14.78
CA ALA A 68 -62.30 11.22 13.40
C ALA A 68 -61.22 11.69 12.40
N ALA A 69 -60.69 12.92 12.58
CA ALA A 69 -59.56 13.41 11.79
C ALA A 69 -58.23 12.73 12.19
N ALA A 70 -58.06 12.35 13.46
CA ALA A 70 -56.91 11.59 13.93
C ALA A 70 -56.90 10.12 13.45
N SER A 71 -58.05 9.54 13.09
CA SER A 71 -58.13 8.16 12.57
C SER A 71 -57.87 8.01 11.06
N VAL A 72 -57.58 9.10 10.33
CA VAL A 72 -57.25 9.06 8.88
C VAL A 72 -55.92 9.75 8.56
N ALA A 73 -55.19 10.24 9.59
CA ALA A 73 -53.77 10.50 9.46
C ALA A 73 -53.01 9.19 9.66
N THR A 74 -52.66 8.49 8.57
CA THR A 74 -51.59 7.49 8.62
C THR A 74 -50.35 8.18 9.19
N SER A 75 -49.92 7.79 10.38
CA SER A 75 -48.75 8.37 11.01
C SER A 75 -47.53 8.04 10.15
N LYS A 76 -47.06 9.02 9.37
CA LYS A 76 -45.77 8.94 8.69
C LYS A 76 -44.73 8.63 9.78
N GLY A 77 -44.09 7.47 9.68
CA GLY A 77 -43.13 7.01 10.68
C GLY A 77 -41.98 8.01 10.82
N THR A 78 -41.41 8.11 12.01
CA THR A 78 -40.17 8.88 12.19
C THR A 78 -39.04 8.22 11.40
N ALA A 79 -37.95 8.94 11.13
CA ALA A 79 -36.77 8.37 10.48
C ALA A 79 -36.30 7.07 11.14
N LYS A 80 -36.39 6.97 12.48
CA LYS A 80 -36.15 5.74 13.23
C LYS A 80 -37.07 4.59 12.78
N ASP A 81 -38.36 4.82 12.66
CA ASP A 81 -39.35 3.78 12.35
C ASP A 81 -39.18 3.30 10.89
N VAL A 82 -38.98 4.24 9.96
CA VAL A 82 -38.72 3.95 8.53
C VAL A 82 -37.45 3.11 8.36
N VAL A 83 -36.38 3.46 9.07
CA VAL A 83 -35.10 2.76 8.98
C VAL A 83 -35.13 1.42 9.73
N GLN A 84 -35.87 1.30 10.83
CA GLN A 84 -36.09 0.03 11.51
C GLN A 84 -36.84 -0.98 10.60
N GLU A 85 -37.80 -0.49 9.83
CA GLU A 85 -38.49 -1.29 8.79
C GLU A 85 -37.53 -1.62 7.63
N PHE A 86 -36.64 -0.70 7.21
CA PHE A 86 -35.62 -0.98 6.20
C PHE A 86 -34.76 -2.20 6.57
N TYR A 87 -34.14 -2.24 7.76
CA TYR A 87 -33.35 -3.41 8.20
C TYR A 87 -34.21 -4.68 8.31
N THR A 88 -35.48 -4.53 8.69
CA THR A 88 -36.43 -5.65 8.78
C THR A 88 -36.75 -6.25 7.40
N ARG A 89 -36.91 -5.42 6.36
CA ARG A 89 -37.08 -5.86 4.96
C ARG A 89 -35.77 -6.40 4.37
N TYR A 90 -34.64 -5.78 4.72
CA TYR A 90 -33.31 -6.21 4.34
C TYR A 90 -33.02 -7.66 4.76
N ASN A 91 -33.18 -7.98 6.04
CA ASN A 91 -32.96 -9.34 6.56
C ASN A 91 -33.94 -10.39 5.99
N LYS A 92 -35.08 -9.95 5.42
CA LYS A 92 -36.02 -10.84 4.70
C LYS A 92 -35.64 -11.04 3.22
N GLY A 93 -34.68 -10.27 2.68
CA GLY A 93 -34.38 -10.22 1.25
C GLY A 93 -35.48 -9.53 0.41
N ASP A 94 -36.33 -8.71 1.05
CA ASP A 94 -37.47 -8.05 0.40
C ASP A 94 -37.02 -6.78 -0.33
N VAL A 95 -36.35 -6.95 -1.48
CA VAL A 95 -35.83 -5.84 -2.29
C VAL A 95 -36.96 -4.94 -2.80
N ASP A 96 -38.12 -5.50 -3.15
CA ASP A 96 -39.28 -4.71 -3.59
C ASP A 96 -39.79 -3.80 -2.47
N GLY A 97 -40.04 -4.36 -1.29
CA GLY A 97 -40.43 -3.58 -0.12
C GLY A 97 -39.36 -2.60 0.36
N ILE A 98 -38.07 -2.89 0.22
CA ILE A 98 -37.01 -1.91 0.47
C ILE A 98 -37.17 -0.70 -0.44
N MET A 99 -37.39 -0.90 -1.74
CA MET A 99 -37.51 0.22 -2.70
C MET A 99 -38.76 1.09 -2.48
N GLU A 100 -39.80 0.58 -1.82
CA GLU A 100 -40.94 1.40 -1.36
C GLU A 100 -40.53 2.44 -0.32
N LEU A 101 -39.50 2.18 0.49
CA LEU A 101 -39.03 3.07 1.56
C LEU A 101 -38.17 4.21 1.04
N PHE A 102 -37.62 4.11 -0.18
CA PHE A 102 -36.78 5.14 -0.78
C PHE A 102 -37.58 6.20 -1.57
N ALA A 103 -37.09 7.44 -1.57
CA ALA A 103 -37.56 8.51 -2.44
C ALA A 103 -37.09 8.27 -3.89
N ASP A 104 -37.64 8.95 -4.89
CA ASP A 104 -37.22 8.74 -6.29
C ASP A 104 -35.83 9.35 -6.58
N ASN A 105 -35.54 10.51 -5.96
CA ASN A 105 -34.27 11.23 -6.03
C ASN A 105 -33.31 10.88 -4.88
N CYS A 106 -33.23 9.60 -4.51
CA CYS A 106 -32.42 9.15 -3.39
C CYS A 106 -30.95 8.87 -3.75
N GLU A 107 -30.06 8.95 -2.76
CA GLU A 107 -28.67 8.50 -2.82
C GLU A 107 -28.37 7.49 -1.71
N TYR A 108 -27.58 6.46 -2.03
CA TYR A 108 -27.09 5.48 -1.06
C TYR A 108 -25.57 5.32 -1.24
N HIS A 109 -24.78 5.65 -0.21
CA HIS A 109 -23.32 5.58 -0.24
C HIS A 109 -22.79 4.58 0.80
N ASP A 110 -22.58 3.35 0.36
CA ASP A 110 -21.71 2.40 1.06
C ASP A 110 -20.25 2.79 0.82
N MET A 111 -19.51 3.10 1.89
CA MET A 111 -18.13 3.58 1.85
C MET A 111 -17.10 2.53 1.40
N ILE A 112 -17.50 1.28 1.13
CA ILE A 112 -16.70 0.32 0.35
C ILE A 112 -16.53 0.82 -1.10
N TYR A 113 -17.48 1.58 -1.62
CA TYR A 113 -17.49 2.12 -2.98
C TYR A 113 -17.05 3.59 -3.02
N ALA A 114 -16.34 3.96 -4.09
CA ALA A 114 -15.83 5.33 -4.25
C ALA A 114 -16.96 6.35 -4.48
N ASP A 115 -17.95 5.97 -5.31
CA ASP A 115 -19.08 6.80 -5.73
C ASP A 115 -20.40 6.27 -5.13
N PRO A 116 -21.39 7.14 -4.84
CA PRO A 116 -22.71 6.73 -4.37
C PRO A 116 -23.55 6.08 -5.48
N PHE A 117 -24.49 5.23 -5.08
CA PHE A 117 -25.56 4.75 -5.95
C PHE A 117 -26.67 5.80 -5.98
N THR A 118 -26.98 6.35 -7.15
CA THR A 118 -27.94 7.46 -7.31
C THR A 118 -29.21 6.98 -8.00
N GLY A 119 -30.36 7.28 -7.39
CA GLY A 119 -31.69 6.93 -7.87
C GLY A 119 -32.07 5.47 -7.64
N LYS A 120 -33.38 5.21 -7.67
CA LYS A 120 -33.94 3.89 -7.34
C LYS A 120 -33.39 2.73 -8.17
N GLU A 121 -33.05 2.95 -9.45
CA GLU A 121 -32.55 1.88 -10.32
C GLU A 121 -31.18 1.34 -9.86
N GLN A 122 -30.23 2.22 -9.57
CA GLN A 122 -28.88 1.83 -9.13
C GLN A 122 -28.93 1.15 -7.75
N ILE A 123 -29.74 1.71 -6.85
CA ILE A 123 -29.91 1.21 -5.48
C ILE A 123 -30.61 -0.16 -5.48
N ARG A 124 -31.65 -0.34 -6.30
CA ARG A 124 -32.30 -1.65 -6.49
C ARG A 124 -31.33 -2.69 -7.06
N ALA A 125 -30.52 -2.31 -8.06
CA ALA A 125 -29.52 -3.21 -8.63
C ALA A 125 -28.43 -3.60 -7.60
N PHE A 126 -28.02 -2.67 -6.74
CA PHE A 126 -27.11 -2.94 -5.62
C PHE A 126 -27.70 -3.94 -4.62
N PHE A 127 -28.91 -3.70 -4.10
CA PHE A 127 -29.53 -4.61 -3.13
C PHE A 127 -29.87 -5.99 -3.73
N ALA A 128 -30.31 -6.04 -4.99
CA ALA A 128 -30.52 -7.31 -5.69
C ALA A 128 -29.22 -8.12 -5.84
N LYS A 129 -28.11 -7.47 -6.22
CA LYS A 129 -26.78 -8.09 -6.29
C LYS A 129 -26.29 -8.56 -4.93
N PHE A 130 -26.51 -7.78 -3.87
CA PHE A 130 -26.13 -8.18 -2.50
C PHE A 130 -26.91 -9.43 -2.08
N SER A 131 -28.25 -9.39 -2.21
CA SER A 131 -29.14 -10.51 -1.88
C SER A 131 -28.88 -11.79 -2.70
N SER A 132 -28.32 -11.69 -3.91
CA SER A 132 -27.95 -12.86 -4.71
C SER A 132 -26.56 -13.42 -4.41
N THR A 133 -25.71 -12.67 -3.70
CA THR A 133 -24.29 -13.01 -3.47
C THR A 133 -24.01 -13.45 -2.03
N ILE A 134 -24.77 -12.92 -1.08
CA ILE A 134 -24.61 -13.13 0.37
C ILE A 134 -25.55 -14.26 0.83
N SER A 135 -25.14 -15.09 1.80
CA SER A 135 -26.04 -16.12 2.34
C SER A 135 -27.23 -15.49 3.07
N LYS A 136 -28.40 -16.12 2.97
CA LYS A 136 -29.61 -15.73 3.73
C LYS A 136 -29.45 -15.85 5.24
N ASP A 137 -28.43 -16.61 5.67
CA ASP A 137 -28.10 -16.85 7.07
C ASP A 137 -27.31 -15.67 7.70
N LEU A 138 -26.83 -14.72 6.88
CA LEU A 138 -26.12 -13.52 7.32
C LEU A 138 -27.12 -12.37 7.51
N GLN A 139 -27.27 -11.87 8.73
CA GLN A 139 -28.28 -10.88 9.10
C GLN A 139 -27.66 -9.64 9.74
N PHE A 140 -28.24 -8.47 9.47
CA PHE A 140 -27.91 -7.23 10.18
C PHE A 140 -28.61 -7.20 11.53
N VAL A 141 -27.84 -7.07 12.61
CA VAL A 141 -28.36 -6.86 13.97
C VAL A 141 -28.17 -5.41 14.38
N VAL A 142 -29.25 -4.76 14.81
CA VAL A 142 -29.25 -3.33 15.17
C VAL A 142 -28.89 -3.16 16.65
N ASP A 143 -27.63 -2.82 16.91
CA ASP A 143 -27.07 -2.52 18.25
C ASP A 143 -27.60 -1.22 18.88
N GLY A 144 -28.30 -0.41 18.08
CA GLY A 144 -28.93 0.82 18.55
C GLY A 144 -29.21 1.78 17.42
N ILE A 145 -30.42 2.34 17.44
CA ILE A 145 -30.91 3.33 16.49
C ILE A 145 -31.29 4.60 17.25
N SER A 146 -30.80 5.75 16.78
CA SER A 146 -31.13 7.05 17.36
C SER A 146 -32.59 7.44 17.08
N GLY A 147 -33.11 8.41 17.83
CA GLY A 147 -34.45 8.95 17.60
C GLY A 147 -34.63 10.28 18.32
N GLY A 148 -35.75 10.95 18.05
CA GLY A 148 -36.06 12.30 18.54
C GLY A 148 -35.88 13.40 17.49
N ASP A 149 -35.11 13.12 16.44
CA ASP A 149 -35.19 13.83 15.16
C ASP A 149 -36.21 13.08 14.25
N PRO A 150 -37.22 13.75 13.68
CA PRO A 150 -38.19 13.12 12.79
C PRO A 150 -37.62 12.72 11.42
N ASN A 151 -36.57 13.39 10.95
CA ASN A 151 -36.03 13.27 9.59
C ASN A 151 -34.65 12.59 9.54
N ASN A 152 -33.89 12.54 10.64
CA ASN A 152 -32.55 11.95 10.67
C ASN A 152 -32.42 10.79 11.65
N THR A 153 -31.67 9.74 11.30
CA THR A 153 -31.23 8.73 12.28
C THR A 153 -29.89 8.08 11.96
N GLY A 154 -29.06 7.92 13.00
CA GLY A 154 -27.88 7.06 12.99
C GLY A 154 -28.17 5.68 13.57
N VAL A 155 -27.56 4.65 12.99
CA VAL A 155 -27.71 3.24 13.37
C VAL A 155 -26.34 2.62 13.61
N LYS A 156 -26.16 1.94 14.75
CA LYS A 156 -25.07 1.00 14.98
C LYS A 156 -25.57 -0.40 14.65
N TRP A 157 -24.75 -1.18 13.97
CA TRP A 157 -25.07 -2.56 13.64
C TRP A 157 -23.82 -3.45 13.59
N HIS A 158 -24.05 -4.76 13.60
CA HIS A 158 -23.09 -5.78 13.21
C HIS A 158 -23.79 -6.83 12.35
N LEU A 159 -23.03 -7.76 11.78
CA LEU A 159 -23.60 -8.92 11.11
C LEU A 159 -23.47 -10.14 12.00
N GLU A 160 -24.53 -10.92 12.11
CA GLU A 160 -24.51 -12.29 12.66
C GLU A 160 -24.63 -13.30 11.51
N LEU A 161 -23.98 -14.45 11.65
CA LEU A 161 -24.17 -15.61 10.78
C LEU A 161 -24.74 -16.75 11.64
N ASN A 162 -25.98 -17.17 11.37
CA ASN A 162 -26.70 -18.16 12.19
C ASN A 162 -26.83 -17.80 13.70
N GLY A 163 -26.85 -16.51 14.04
CA GLY A 163 -26.95 -16.04 15.45
C GLY A 163 -25.61 -15.89 16.18
N GLU A 164 -24.49 -16.00 15.47
CA GLU A 164 -23.13 -15.80 16.00
C GLU A 164 -22.46 -14.58 15.35
N ASP A 165 -21.74 -13.77 16.13
CA ASP A 165 -21.00 -12.58 15.67
C ASP A 165 -20.11 -12.89 14.44
N PHE A 166 -20.40 -12.25 13.30
CA PHE A 166 -19.49 -12.31 12.15
C PHE A 166 -18.27 -11.42 12.42
N PRO A 167 -17.03 -11.95 12.36
CA PRO A 167 -15.84 -11.19 12.75
C PRO A 167 -15.57 -10.03 11.79
N TYR A 168 -15.25 -8.85 12.35
CA TYR A 168 -14.97 -7.62 11.60
C TYR A 168 -16.15 -7.08 10.77
N SER A 169 -17.39 -7.29 11.23
CA SER A 169 -18.63 -6.92 10.53
C SER A 169 -19.37 -5.70 11.08
N ARG A 170 -18.86 -5.03 12.13
CA ARG A 170 -19.57 -3.92 12.77
C ARG A 170 -19.62 -2.71 11.84
N GLY A 171 -20.66 -1.89 11.92
CA GLY A 171 -20.80 -0.71 11.10
C GLY A 171 -21.61 0.41 11.76
N LEU A 172 -21.52 1.58 11.14
CA LEU A 172 -22.35 2.74 11.44
C LEU A 172 -23.04 3.19 10.15
N SER A 173 -24.35 3.37 10.21
CA SER A 173 -25.14 3.96 9.13
C SER A 173 -25.75 5.28 9.56
N PHE A 174 -25.96 6.20 8.61
CA PHE A 174 -26.71 7.44 8.82
C PHE A 174 -27.72 7.62 7.69
N TYR A 175 -28.96 7.93 8.04
CA TYR A 175 -30.08 8.03 7.12
C TYR A 175 -30.77 9.39 7.26
N GLU A 176 -31.13 9.97 6.13
CA GLU A 176 -31.95 11.17 5.99
C GLU A 176 -33.27 10.78 5.31
N VAL A 177 -34.38 11.19 5.90
CA VAL A 177 -35.75 10.84 5.53
C VAL A 177 -36.54 12.13 5.33
N ASN A 178 -37.30 12.21 4.24
CA ASN A 178 -38.13 13.37 3.94
C ASN A 178 -39.46 13.37 4.71
N ASP A 179 -40.21 14.46 4.59
CA ASP A 179 -41.51 14.64 5.24
C ASP A 179 -42.60 13.68 4.72
N ASP A 180 -42.32 12.84 3.72
CA ASP A 180 -43.16 11.74 3.23
C ASP A 180 -42.81 10.37 3.84
N GLY A 181 -41.85 10.32 4.76
CA GLY A 181 -41.36 9.07 5.35
C GLY A 181 -40.56 8.23 4.36
N LYS A 182 -39.87 8.86 3.41
CA LYS A 182 -39.02 8.21 2.40
C LYS A 182 -37.55 8.57 2.59
N ILE A 183 -36.69 7.55 2.54
CA ILE A 183 -35.23 7.70 2.61
C ILE A 183 -34.75 8.47 1.38
N THR A 184 -34.13 9.63 1.60
CA THR A 184 -33.50 10.47 0.56
C THR A 184 -32.00 10.29 0.52
N SER A 185 -31.36 10.05 1.66
CA SER A 185 -29.92 9.79 1.74
C SER A 185 -29.65 8.66 2.73
N ALA A 186 -28.67 7.82 2.40
CA ALA A 186 -28.13 6.80 3.28
C ALA A 186 -26.61 6.76 3.12
N ARG A 187 -25.88 6.68 4.24
CA ARG A 187 -24.42 6.53 4.26
C ARG A 187 -24.04 5.40 5.19
N ASP A 188 -23.46 4.35 4.63
CA ASP A 188 -23.07 3.15 5.37
C ASP A 188 -21.55 3.08 5.49
N ILE A 189 -21.06 2.91 6.71
CA ILE A 189 -19.65 2.88 7.09
C ILE A 189 -19.35 1.56 7.81
N PRO A 190 -19.10 0.46 7.06
CA PRO A 190 -18.64 -0.79 7.66
C PRO A 190 -17.22 -0.64 8.24
N GLU A 191 -16.90 -1.41 9.28
CA GLU A 191 -15.56 -1.41 9.86
C GLU A 191 -14.53 -1.99 8.88
N PRO A 192 -13.31 -1.43 8.80
CA PRO A 192 -12.29 -1.98 7.93
C PRO A 192 -11.80 -3.32 8.46
N THR A 193 -11.75 -4.33 7.58
CA THR A 193 -11.24 -5.68 7.89
C THR A 193 -9.80 -5.65 8.38
N ILE A 194 -9.02 -4.65 7.95
CA ILE A 194 -7.69 -4.35 8.48
C ILE A 194 -7.82 -3.26 9.55
N LYS A 195 -7.37 -3.55 10.77
CA LYS A 195 -7.32 -2.60 11.90
C LYS A 195 -5.89 -2.04 12.04
N PRO A 196 -5.54 -0.90 11.39
CA PRO A 196 -4.16 -0.42 11.33
C PRO A 196 -3.61 0.12 12.66
N GLY A 197 -4.48 0.45 13.63
CA GLY A 197 -4.08 1.08 14.89
C GLY A 197 -3.22 2.34 14.67
N ASP A 198 -2.18 2.50 15.48
CA ASP A 198 -1.26 3.65 15.42
C ASP A 198 -0.59 3.84 14.06
N SER A 199 -0.46 2.78 13.23
CA SER A 199 0.15 2.90 11.91
C SER A 199 -0.63 3.85 10.97
N ALA A 200 -1.96 3.95 11.13
CA ALA A 200 -2.75 4.95 10.42
C ALA A 200 -2.43 6.38 10.88
N ILE A 201 -2.21 6.59 12.17
CA ILE A 201 -1.83 7.88 12.75
C ILE A 201 -0.45 8.30 12.23
N TYR A 202 0.52 7.38 12.21
CA TYR A 202 1.83 7.64 11.63
C TYR A 202 1.79 7.88 10.12
N ALA A 203 0.95 7.16 9.37
CA ALA A 203 0.73 7.40 7.95
C ALA A 203 0.16 8.80 7.69
N ILE A 204 -0.88 9.22 8.43
CA ILE A 204 -1.43 10.58 8.35
C ILE A 204 -0.36 11.63 8.67
N LYS A 205 0.42 11.44 9.73
CA LYS A 205 1.54 12.34 10.09
C LYS A 205 2.59 12.44 8.98
N ALA A 206 2.98 11.32 8.37
CA ALA A 206 3.94 11.27 7.27
C ALA A 206 3.41 11.91 5.97
N LEU A 207 2.12 11.75 5.68
CA LEU A 207 1.46 12.32 4.50
C LEU A 207 1.06 13.80 4.67
N THR A 208 0.90 14.29 5.90
CA THR A 208 0.46 15.67 6.19
C THR A 208 1.25 16.76 5.43
N PRO A 209 2.60 16.74 5.34
CA PRO A 209 3.35 17.72 4.55
C PRO A 209 3.04 17.65 3.05
N LEU A 210 2.81 16.45 2.50
CA LEU A 210 2.46 16.25 1.10
C LEU A 210 1.04 16.72 0.81
N VAL A 211 0.07 16.37 1.65
CA VAL A 211 -1.33 16.83 1.54
C VAL A 211 -1.38 18.36 1.63
N ARG A 212 -0.65 18.98 2.56
CA ARG A 212 -0.54 20.45 2.66
C ARG A 212 0.07 21.10 1.41
N LYS A 213 1.05 20.44 0.75
CA LYS A 213 1.66 20.91 -0.51
C LYS A 213 0.74 20.73 -1.72
N LEU A 214 -0.09 19.69 -1.74
CA LEU A 214 -1.04 19.41 -2.81
C LEU A 214 -2.33 20.26 -2.71
N GLY A 215 -2.74 20.62 -1.50
CA GLY A 215 -3.94 21.42 -1.24
C GLY A 215 -5.19 20.74 -1.84
N PRO A 216 -6.05 21.46 -2.60
CA PRO A 216 -7.22 20.88 -3.25
C PRO A 216 -6.95 19.68 -4.17
N LYS A 217 -5.71 19.52 -4.66
CA LYS A 217 -5.30 18.37 -5.49
C LYS A 217 -5.13 17.06 -4.71
N ALA A 218 -5.17 17.11 -3.37
CA ALA A 218 -5.19 15.93 -2.50
C ALA A 218 -6.59 15.34 -2.30
N ASN A 219 -7.66 15.99 -2.79
CA ASN A 219 -9.00 15.41 -2.77
C ASN A 219 -8.99 14.07 -3.56
N PRO A 220 -9.48 12.95 -3.00
CA PRO A 220 -9.60 11.67 -3.70
C PRO A 220 -10.27 11.77 -5.07
N ALA A 221 -11.30 12.61 -5.24
CA ALA A 221 -11.96 12.83 -6.54
C ALA A 221 -11.02 13.44 -7.62
N ASN A 222 -9.94 14.13 -7.19
CA ASN A 222 -8.90 14.66 -8.07
C ASN A 222 -7.72 13.68 -8.26
N LEU A 223 -7.63 12.62 -7.45
CA LEU A 223 -6.60 11.59 -7.55
C LEU A 223 -7.04 10.53 -8.57
N LYS A 224 -6.52 10.64 -9.80
CA LYS A 224 -6.70 9.60 -10.81
C LYS A 224 -6.20 8.25 -10.26
N THR A 225 -7.08 7.25 -10.27
CA THR A 225 -6.72 5.89 -9.92
C THR A 225 -5.56 5.41 -10.81
N LEU A 226 -4.53 4.86 -10.19
CA LEU A 226 -3.42 4.28 -10.93
C LEU A 226 -3.89 2.99 -11.60
N PRO A 227 -3.47 2.70 -12.86
CA PRO A 227 -3.74 1.42 -13.49
C PRO A 227 -3.25 0.26 -12.63
N PRO A 228 -3.95 -0.90 -12.58
CA PRO A 228 -3.58 -2.01 -11.69
C PRO A 228 -2.12 -2.46 -11.83
N ALA A 229 -1.56 -2.44 -13.05
CA ALA A 229 -0.15 -2.75 -13.29
C ALA A 229 0.82 -1.74 -12.63
N ALA A 230 0.45 -0.45 -12.58
CA ALA A 230 1.25 0.58 -11.91
C ALA A 230 1.13 0.44 -10.38
N ILE A 231 -0.05 0.08 -9.86
CA ILE A 231 -0.24 -0.24 -8.43
C ILE A 231 0.61 -1.45 -8.06
N ALA A 232 0.56 -2.54 -8.84
CA ALA A 232 1.35 -3.75 -8.59
C ALA A 232 2.86 -3.48 -8.63
N ALA A 233 3.34 -2.67 -9.59
CA ALA A 233 4.76 -2.30 -9.66
C ALA A 233 5.21 -1.41 -8.48
N TRP A 234 4.36 -0.48 -8.00
CA TRP A 234 4.65 0.29 -6.79
C TRP A 234 4.58 -0.56 -5.52
N ALA A 235 3.62 -1.46 -5.40
CA ALA A 235 3.52 -2.40 -4.29
C ALA A 235 4.75 -3.32 -4.23
N PHE A 236 5.20 -3.83 -5.39
CA PHE A 236 6.45 -4.56 -5.50
C PHE A 236 7.66 -3.70 -5.11
N TYR A 237 7.73 -2.43 -5.53
CA TYR A 237 8.79 -1.51 -5.13
C TYR A 237 8.85 -1.31 -3.61
N PHE A 238 7.74 -0.92 -2.98
CA PHE A 238 7.70 -0.68 -1.53
C PHE A 238 7.91 -1.99 -0.74
N GLY A 239 7.43 -3.12 -1.24
CA GLY A 239 7.73 -4.45 -0.70
C GLY A 239 9.22 -4.80 -0.80
N TYR A 240 9.85 -4.57 -1.95
CA TYR A 240 11.30 -4.79 -2.15
C TYR A 240 12.13 -3.92 -1.22
N ILE A 241 11.83 -2.62 -1.13
CA ILE A 241 12.52 -1.71 -0.20
C ILE A 241 12.28 -2.15 1.26
N GLY A 242 11.03 -2.39 1.66
CA GLY A 242 10.68 -2.73 3.04
C GLY A 242 11.22 -4.09 3.51
N ILE A 243 11.22 -5.11 2.64
CA ILE A 243 11.59 -6.49 2.99
C ILE A 243 13.07 -6.77 2.66
N VAL A 244 13.55 -6.39 1.47
CA VAL A 244 14.92 -6.67 1.04
C VAL A 244 15.89 -5.66 1.64
N LEU A 245 15.67 -4.35 1.51
CA LEU A 245 16.65 -3.38 2.04
C LEU A 245 16.56 -3.26 3.57
N PHE A 246 15.35 -3.04 4.10
CA PHE A 246 15.16 -2.69 5.51
C PHE A 246 14.67 -3.85 6.39
N GLY A 247 14.28 -4.98 5.80
CA GLY A 247 13.76 -6.13 6.54
C GLY A 247 14.86 -6.98 7.18
N THR A 248 14.55 -7.55 8.34
CA THR A 248 15.42 -8.47 9.10
C THR A 248 15.13 -9.95 8.84
N SER A 249 14.11 -10.28 8.05
CA SER A 249 13.64 -11.65 7.78
C SER A 249 14.42 -12.39 6.68
N LEU A 250 15.19 -11.68 5.85
CA LEU A 250 15.96 -12.23 4.74
C LEU A 250 17.46 -12.36 5.08
N PRO A 251 18.25 -13.20 4.38
CA PRO A 251 19.69 -13.45 4.58
C PRO A 251 20.63 -12.26 4.85
N GLY A 252 21.24 -12.19 6.03
CA GLY A 252 22.21 -11.15 6.38
C GLY A 252 21.61 -9.83 6.88
N LYS A 253 22.47 -8.89 7.26
CA LYS A 253 22.08 -7.63 7.93
C LYS A 253 21.36 -6.66 6.97
N PRO A 254 20.30 -5.96 7.41
CA PRO A 254 19.62 -4.96 6.58
C PRO A 254 20.54 -3.77 6.26
N ALA A 255 20.18 -3.00 5.23
CA ALA A 255 21.03 -1.94 4.65
C ALA A 255 21.51 -0.88 5.67
N TYR A 256 20.72 -0.57 6.69
CA TYR A 256 21.09 0.38 7.76
C TYR A 256 22.05 -0.19 8.81
N ALA A 257 22.29 -1.51 8.79
CA ALA A 257 23.17 -2.23 9.71
C ALA A 257 24.25 -3.04 8.96
N VAL A 258 24.49 -2.71 7.69
CA VAL A 258 25.50 -3.37 6.85
C VAL A 258 26.91 -3.11 7.41
N GLU A 259 27.79 -4.10 7.31
CA GLU A 259 29.15 -3.97 7.84
C GLU A 259 30.03 -3.13 6.92
N TRP A 260 30.96 -2.37 7.50
CA TRP A 260 31.94 -1.59 6.75
C TRP A 260 32.74 -2.45 5.77
N ARG A 261 33.08 -3.69 6.18
CA ARG A 261 33.75 -4.66 5.31
C ARG A 261 32.98 -4.92 4.01
N THR A 262 31.67 -5.15 4.10
CA THR A 262 30.81 -5.38 2.92
C THR A 262 30.74 -4.14 2.02
N LEU A 263 30.75 -2.93 2.60
CA LEU A 263 30.83 -1.69 1.82
C LEU A 263 32.17 -1.54 1.07
N VAL A 264 33.27 -1.96 1.70
CA VAL A 264 34.60 -2.01 1.07
C VAL A 264 34.65 -3.06 -0.05
N GLU A 265 34.10 -4.26 0.16
CA GLU A 265 34.00 -5.32 -0.86
C GLU A 265 33.20 -4.82 -2.10
N VAL A 266 32.08 -4.11 -1.88
CA VAL A 266 31.29 -3.47 -2.96
C VAL A 266 32.06 -2.37 -3.66
N TRP A 267 32.81 -1.54 -2.91
CA TRP A 267 33.67 -0.50 -3.48
C TRP A 267 34.77 -1.09 -4.36
N HIS A 268 35.44 -2.15 -3.91
CA HIS A 268 36.46 -2.86 -4.70
C HIS A 268 35.88 -3.45 -5.99
N CYS A 269 34.71 -4.11 -5.90
CA CYS A 269 34.00 -4.58 -7.10
C CYS A 269 33.64 -3.44 -8.05
N SER A 270 33.28 -2.26 -7.52
CA SER A 270 32.95 -1.05 -8.30
C SER A 270 34.17 -0.39 -8.96
N VAL A 271 35.35 -0.48 -8.35
CA VAL A 271 36.62 -0.07 -8.99
C VAL A 271 37.03 -1.08 -10.08
N ASN A 272 36.73 -2.36 -9.89
CA ASN A 272 36.98 -3.44 -10.85
C ASN A 272 35.81 -3.66 -11.84
N PHE A 273 35.01 -2.63 -12.08
CA PHE A 273 33.84 -2.68 -12.96
C PHE A 273 34.21 -3.14 -14.38
N PHE A 274 33.47 -4.13 -14.87
CA PHE A 274 33.68 -4.88 -16.12
C PHE A 274 35.12 -5.36 -16.33
N TYR A 275 35.85 -5.62 -15.24
CA TYR A 275 37.25 -6.04 -15.22
C TYR A 275 38.23 -5.04 -15.86
N VAL A 276 37.77 -3.82 -16.22
CA VAL A 276 38.58 -2.84 -16.97
C VAL A 276 39.85 -2.49 -16.21
N ASN A 277 39.74 -2.19 -14.91
CA ASN A 277 40.90 -1.86 -14.08
C ASN A 277 41.85 -3.07 -13.88
N GLN A 278 41.32 -4.29 -13.79
CA GLN A 278 42.15 -5.52 -13.71
C GLN A 278 42.96 -5.72 -15.00
N ILE A 279 42.32 -5.58 -16.17
CA ILE A 279 42.96 -5.73 -17.47
C ILE A 279 44.01 -4.64 -17.70
N LEU A 280 43.72 -3.39 -17.35
CA LEU A 280 44.70 -2.30 -17.43
C LEU A 280 45.93 -2.58 -16.56
N ASN A 281 45.75 -3.05 -15.32
CA ASN A 281 46.86 -3.43 -14.44
C ASN A 281 47.68 -4.61 -15.00
N TRP A 282 47.05 -5.59 -15.67
CA TRP A 282 47.77 -6.67 -16.38
C TRP A 282 48.56 -6.17 -17.59
N LEU A 283 48.13 -5.07 -18.22
CA LEU A 283 48.84 -4.37 -19.29
C LEU A 283 49.87 -3.35 -18.78
N GLY A 284 50.11 -3.28 -17.47
CA GLY A 284 51.06 -2.34 -16.85
C GLY A 284 50.56 -0.89 -16.72
N VAL A 285 49.25 -0.65 -16.90
CA VAL A 285 48.61 0.68 -16.83
C VAL A 285 47.84 0.82 -15.52
N TYR A 286 48.46 1.45 -14.53
CA TYR A 286 47.90 1.59 -13.18
C TYR A 286 47.12 2.91 -13.03
N VAL A 287 45.81 2.88 -13.29
CA VAL A 287 44.94 4.08 -13.17
C VAL A 287 44.41 4.27 -11.75
N ILE A 288 43.88 3.20 -11.15
CA ILE A 288 43.43 3.15 -9.75
C ILE A 288 43.93 1.83 -9.18
N GLN A 289 44.38 1.82 -7.91
CA GLN A 289 44.76 0.57 -7.24
C GLN A 289 43.58 -0.41 -7.23
N SER A 290 43.72 -1.51 -7.97
CA SER A 290 42.79 -2.64 -7.86
C SER A 290 43.05 -3.37 -6.55
N ALA A 291 42.00 -3.53 -5.75
CA ALA A 291 41.98 -4.54 -4.71
C ALA A 291 41.50 -5.86 -5.31
N ALA A 292 42.17 -6.96 -4.96
CA ALA A 292 41.72 -8.30 -5.31
C ALA A 292 40.56 -8.71 -4.40
N GLU A 293 39.43 -9.07 -4.99
CA GLU A 293 38.28 -9.63 -4.26
C GLU A 293 38.06 -11.11 -4.62
N HIS A 294 37.25 -11.79 -3.81
CA HIS A 294 36.90 -13.19 -4.07
C HIS A 294 36.27 -13.33 -5.48
N PRO A 295 36.75 -14.25 -6.34
CA PRO A 295 36.37 -14.28 -7.76
C PRO A 295 34.87 -14.44 -8.00
N VAL A 296 34.15 -15.12 -7.10
CA VAL A 296 32.68 -15.24 -7.12
C VAL A 296 31.97 -13.90 -6.93
N ASN A 297 32.50 -12.99 -6.09
CA ASN A 297 31.93 -11.66 -5.88
C ASN A 297 32.11 -10.78 -7.13
N GLU A 298 33.36 -10.69 -7.63
CA GLU A 298 33.67 -9.95 -8.85
C GLU A 298 32.87 -10.49 -10.06
N ALA A 299 32.66 -11.81 -10.13
CA ALA A 299 31.83 -12.45 -11.15
C ALA A 299 30.34 -12.09 -11.05
N LEU A 300 29.72 -12.28 -9.89
CA LEU A 300 28.29 -11.99 -9.71
C LEU A 300 28.00 -10.50 -9.94
N PHE A 301 28.83 -9.62 -9.40
CA PHE A 301 28.71 -8.17 -9.56
C PHE A 301 28.77 -7.75 -11.04
N ASN A 302 29.80 -8.21 -11.77
CA ASN A 302 29.96 -7.84 -13.18
C ASN A 302 28.90 -8.49 -14.09
N LEU A 303 28.44 -9.71 -13.77
CA LEU A 303 27.37 -10.37 -14.49
C LEU A 303 26.03 -9.62 -14.36
N VAL A 304 25.64 -9.22 -13.14
CA VAL A 304 24.40 -8.45 -12.92
C VAL A 304 24.49 -7.07 -13.55
N ASN A 305 25.65 -6.40 -13.46
CA ASN A 305 25.83 -5.07 -14.04
C ASN A 305 25.86 -5.10 -15.57
N VAL A 306 26.43 -6.12 -16.22
CA VAL A 306 26.36 -6.22 -17.69
C VAL A 306 24.97 -6.64 -18.16
N TRP A 307 24.21 -7.40 -17.35
CA TRP A 307 22.79 -7.62 -17.60
C TRP A 307 22.00 -6.30 -17.51
N SER A 308 22.29 -5.47 -16.50
CA SER A 308 21.74 -4.12 -16.36
C SER A 308 22.03 -3.25 -17.59
N LEU A 309 23.27 -3.28 -18.11
CA LEU A 309 23.68 -2.60 -19.35
C LEU A 309 22.84 -3.07 -20.55
N MET A 310 22.60 -4.38 -20.68
CA MET A 310 21.77 -4.96 -21.75
C MET A 310 20.29 -4.59 -21.67
N LEU A 311 19.78 -4.11 -20.54
CA LEU A 311 18.40 -3.60 -20.42
C LEU A 311 18.24 -2.19 -21.03
N TRP A 312 19.32 -1.45 -21.30
CA TRP A 312 19.22 -0.09 -21.86
C TRP A 312 18.58 -0.01 -23.27
N PRO A 313 18.99 -0.81 -24.28
CA PRO A 313 18.31 -0.84 -25.57
C PRO A 313 16.80 -1.15 -25.46
N LEU A 314 16.42 -2.01 -24.50
CA LEU A 314 15.04 -2.38 -24.21
C LEU A 314 14.28 -1.20 -23.57
N MET A 315 14.85 -0.53 -22.56
CA MET A 315 14.26 0.66 -21.94
C MET A 315 14.06 1.80 -22.94
N LEU A 316 14.92 1.93 -23.95
CA LEU A 316 14.76 2.91 -25.03
C LEU A 316 13.63 2.54 -25.99
N ALA A 317 13.58 1.28 -26.45
CA ALA A 317 12.54 0.78 -27.34
C ALA A 317 11.15 0.68 -26.69
N ASP A 318 11.07 0.56 -25.36
CA ASP A 318 9.80 0.48 -24.64
C ASP A 318 8.89 1.71 -24.88
N LYS A 319 7.82 1.46 -25.65
CA LYS A 319 6.75 2.41 -25.98
C LYS A 319 5.98 2.89 -24.75
N LYS A 320 5.67 2.01 -23.78
CA LYS A 320 4.99 2.42 -22.53
C LYS A 320 5.86 3.39 -21.74
N GLY A 321 7.17 3.14 -21.74
CA GLY A 321 8.19 3.97 -21.11
C GLY A 321 8.46 5.31 -21.81
N ALA A 322 7.95 5.56 -23.02
CA ALA A 322 8.27 6.78 -23.79
C ALA A 322 7.96 8.10 -23.04
N LYS A 323 6.94 8.10 -22.17
CA LYS A 323 6.56 9.24 -21.31
C LYS A 323 7.51 9.50 -20.12
N VAL A 324 8.45 8.61 -19.82
CA VAL A 324 9.33 8.71 -18.65
C VAL A 324 10.47 9.70 -18.92
N LYS A 325 10.37 10.90 -18.33
CA LYS A 325 11.22 12.06 -18.67
C LYS A 325 12.71 11.96 -18.31
N ASN A 326 13.11 10.97 -17.50
CA ASN A 326 14.51 10.77 -17.10
C ASN A 326 14.95 9.30 -17.25
N LYS A 327 14.74 8.69 -18.43
CA LYS A 327 15.18 7.30 -18.69
C LYS A 327 16.67 7.10 -18.38
N PHE A 328 17.53 8.04 -18.77
CA PHE A 328 18.99 7.93 -18.60
C PHE A 328 19.41 7.98 -17.12
N GLY A 329 18.91 8.92 -16.32
CA GLY A 329 19.24 8.98 -14.90
C GLY A 329 18.71 7.78 -14.11
N ILE A 330 17.55 7.24 -14.49
CA ILE A 330 17.05 5.99 -13.90
C ILE A 330 17.96 4.81 -14.28
N TYR A 331 18.29 4.67 -15.57
CA TYR A 331 19.21 3.64 -16.06
C TYR A 331 20.60 3.71 -15.38
N LEU A 332 21.16 4.90 -15.21
CA LEU A 332 22.43 5.10 -14.51
C LEU A 332 22.33 4.66 -13.04
N GLY A 333 21.21 4.94 -12.36
CA GLY A 333 20.93 4.39 -11.04
C GLY A 333 20.85 2.86 -11.04
N THR A 334 20.26 2.25 -12.06
CA THR A 334 20.19 0.79 -12.24
C THR A 334 21.59 0.15 -12.42
N GLN A 335 22.61 0.88 -12.89
CA GLN A 335 23.98 0.35 -13.00
C GLN A 335 24.69 0.14 -11.65
N PHE A 336 24.19 0.74 -10.55
CA PHE A 336 24.81 0.64 -9.23
C PHE A 336 23.85 0.17 -8.12
N LEU A 337 22.55 0.41 -8.32
CA LEU A 337 21.48 0.15 -7.35
C LEU A 337 20.29 -0.59 -8.00
N THR A 338 20.53 -1.22 -9.16
CA THR A 338 19.68 -2.27 -9.75
C THR A 338 18.17 -2.01 -9.64
N ASN A 339 17.45 -2.81 -8.85
CA ASN A 339 16.00 -2.78 -8.70
C ASN A 339 15.46 -1.57 -7.92
N ILE A 340 16.30 -0.88 -7.13
CA ILE A 340 15.93 0.37 -6.46
C ILE A 340 15.60 1.45 -7.49
N PHE A 341 16.22 1.41 -8.67
CA PHE A 341 15.93 2.34 -9.77
C PHE A 341 15.11 1.70 -10.90
N PHE A 342 15.28 0.40 -11.16
CA PHE A 342 14.55 -0.28 -12.24
C PHE A 342 13.05 -0.40 -12.00
N VAL A 343 12.62 -0.77 -10.78
CA VAL A 343 11.20 -0.96 -10.50
C VAL A 343 10.42 0.37 -10.59
N PRO A 344 10.94 1.52 -10.11
CA PRO A 344 10.33 2.82 -10.41
C PRO A 344 10.12 3.09 -11.91
N TYR A 345 11.03 2.66 -12.79
CA TYR A 345 10.79 2.74 -14.23
C TYR A 345 9.60 1.87 -14.67
N LEU A 346 9.52 0.63 -14.19
CA LEU A 346 8.39 -0.27 -14.44
C LEU A 346 7.05 0.30 -13.91
N ALA A 347 7.06 1.00 -12.78
CA ALA A 347 5.87 1.65 -12.24
C ALA A 347 5.48 2.92 -13.04
N LEU A 348 6.46 3.77 -13.39
CA LEU A 348 6.24 5.00 -14.17
C LEU A 348 5.77 4.71 -15.60
N ARG A 349 6.23 3.64 -16.24
CA ARG A 349 5.78 3.27 -17.60
C ARG A 349 4.33 2.81 -17.65
N GLU A 350 3.76 2.31 -16.55
CA GLU A 350 2.36 1.85 -16.50
C GLU A 350 1.37 2.97 -16.14
N GLN A 351 1.84 4.18 -15.79
CA GLN A 351 0.95 5.30 -15.49
C GLN A 351 0.16 5.78 -16.73
N PRO A 352 -1.01 6.44 -16.55
CA PRO A 352 -1.71 7.07 -17.66
C PRO A 352 -0.82 8.13 -18.33
N ALA A 353 -0.95 8.29 -19.64
CA ALA A 353 -0.35 9.46 -20.29
C ALA A 353 -0.97 10.74 -19.68
N GLY A 354 -0.13 11.67 -19.24
CA GLY A 354 -0.60 12.98 -18.79
C GLY A 354 -1.33 13.68 -19.93
N SER A 355 -2.43 14.37 -19.63
CA SER A 355 -3.24 15.09 -20.62
C SER A 355 -2.53 16.36 -21.12
N ARG A 356 -1.48 16.16 -21.93
CA ARG A 356 -0.82 17.15 -22.80
C ARG A 356 -0.26 16.40 -24.00
N GLY A 357 -0.54 16.93 -25.19
CA GLY A 357 -0.49 16.17 -26.44
C GLY A 357 0.88 15.59 -26.79
N THR A 358 0.85 14.34 -27.26
CA THR A 358 1.84 13.78 -28.18
C THR A 358 1.08 13.14 -29.33
N THR A 359 1.30 13.66 -30.52
CA THR A 359 0.83 13.20 -31.84
C THR A 359 0.43 11.73 -31.91
N ALA A 360 -0.87 11.50 -32.16
CA ALA A 360 -1.38 10.19 -32.56
C ALA A 360 -1.06 9.95 -34.05
N ASP A 361 0.20 9.61 -34.35
CA ASP A 361 0.60 9.20 -35.72
C ASP A 361 1.90 8.37 -35.74
N ALA A 362 1.97 7.37 -34.86
CA ALA A 362 3.02 6.35 -34.89
C ALA A 362 2.36 4.95 -34.96
N ASP A 363 2.61 4.24 -36.06
CA ASP A 363 2.10 2.88 -36.29
C ASP A 363 2.35 1.98 -35.05
N PRO A 364 1.31 1.32 -34.49
CA PRO A 364 1.46 0.47 -33.32
C PRO A 364 2.48 -0.67 -33.50
N LYS A 365 2.85 -1.08 -34.73
CA LYS A 365 3.67 -2.26 -35.05
C LYS A 365 5.08 -1.89 -35.55
N THR A 366 5.97 -1.36 -34.73
CA THR A 366 6.95 -2.17 -33.95
C THR A 366 7.87 -1.21 -33.20
N ALA A 367 8.53 -1.65 -32.13
CA ALA A 367 9.55 -0.85 -31.45
C ALA A 367 10.94 -1.28 -31.92
N LYS A 368 11.57 -0.50 -32.80
CA LYS A 368 12.89 -0.84 -33.33
C LYS A 368 13.98 -0.59 -32.28
N LEU A 369 14.78 -1.61 -31.96
CA LEU A 369 15.96 -1.43 -31.11
C LEU A 369 16.94 -0.40 -31.73
N PRO A 370 17.71 0.33 -30.90
CA PRO A 370 18.79 1.20 -31.38
C PRO A 370 19.79 0.44 -32.26
N GLY A 371 20.37 1.11 -33.26
CA GLY A 371 21.33 0.48 -34.19
C GLY A 371 22.58 -0.10 -33.54
N TYR A 372 22.95 0.40 -32.34
CA TYR A 372 24.07 -0.11 -31.53
C TYR A 372 23.69 -1.30 -30.62
N ALA A 373 22.43 -1.75 -30.61
CA ALA A 373 22.00 -2.87 -29.76
C ALA A 373 22.85 -4.15 -29.92
N PRO A 374 23.31 -4.54 -31.13
CA PRO A 374 24.23 -5.68 -31.28
C PRO A 374 25.56 -5.48 -30.56
N ILE A 375 26.10 -4.25 -30.50
CA ILE A 375 27.34 -3.96 -29.76
C ILE A 375 27.14 -4.22 -28.27
N ILE A 376 26.02 -3.76 -27.71
CA ILE A 376 25.64 -4.02 -26.31
C ILE A 376 25.45 -5.53 -26.06
N GLY A 377 24.88 -6.27 -27.02
CA GLY A 377 24.79 -7.73 -26.97
C GLY A 377 26.15 -8.44 -26.97
N ILE A 378 27.11 -7.96 -27.78
CA ILE A 378 28.50 -8.46 -27.79
C ILE A 378 29.18 -8.17 -26.45
N THR A 379 29.08 -6.94 -25.94
CA THR A 379 29.61 -6.55 -24.62
C THR A 379 29.03 -7.42 -23.51
N GLY A 380 27.73 -7.68 -23.55
CA GLY A 380 27.03 -8.62 -22.66
C GLY A 380 27.58 -10.04 -22.73
N ALA A 381 27.80 -10.56 -23.93
CA ALA A 381 28.39 -11.89 -24.13
C ALA A 381 29.83 -11.98 -23.61
N VAL A 382 30.69 -11.02 -23.94
CA VAL A 382 32.10 -11.01 -23.54
C VAL A 382 32.26 -10.92 -22.04
N ILE A 383 31.60 -9.95 -21.38
CA ILE A 383 31.71 -9.79 -19.92
C ILE A 383 30.97 -10.93 -19.21
N GLY A 384 29.83 -11.41 -19.71
CA GLY A 384 29.09 -12.52 -19.09
C GLY A 384 29.86 -13.85 -19.11
N LEU A 385 30.43 -14.22 -20.27
CA LEU A 385 31.31 -15.38 -20.38
C LEU A 385 32.60 -15.16 -19.56
N GLY A 386 33.15 -13.94 -19.59
CA GLY A 386 34.27 -13.51 -18.76
C GLY A 386 33.98 -13.72 -17.27
N SER A 387 32.81 -13.34 -16.77
CA SER A 387 32.37 -13.55 -15.38
C SER A 387 32.27 -15.02 -15.01
N ILE A 388 31.79 -15.89 -15.91
CA ILE A 388 31.77 -17.34 -15.69
C ILE A 388 33.19 -17.89 -15.58
N VAL A 389 34.09 -17.54 -16.50
CA VAL A 389 35.50 -17.94 -16.44
C VAL A 389 36.19 -17.36 -15.20
N TRP A 390 35.85 -16.13 -14.79
CA TRP A 390 36.37 -15.49 -13.58
C TRP A 390 35.98 -16.26 -12.33
N ALA A 391 34.68 -16.57 -12.19
CA ALA A 391 34.14 -17.36 -11.09
C ALA A 391 34.78 -18.76 -10.99
N LEU A 392 35.08 -19.41 -12.12
CA LEU A 392 35.52 -20.80 -12.15
C LEU A 392 37.05 -21.00 -12.14
N SER A 393 37.83 -20.08 -12.70
CA SER A 393 39.24 -20.35 -13.03
C SER A 393 40.22 -19.22 -12.70
N ILE A 394 39.76 -17.97 -12.57
CA ILE A 394 40.63 -16.84 -12.23
C ILE A 394 40.85 -16.80 -10.71
N ARG A 395 42.03 -16.35 -10.28
CA ARG A 395 42.49 -16.29 -8.88
C ARG A 395 42.50 -17.65 -8.13
N PRO A 396 43.36 -18.61 -8.50
CA PRO A 396 43.43 -19.92 -7.83
C PRO A 396 43.74 -19.84 -6.32
N GLU A 397 44.28 -18.72 -5.84
CA GLU A 397 44.54 -18.44 -4.42
C GLU A 397 43.28 -18.41 -3.53
N TYR A 398 42.08 -18.29 -4.13
CA TYR A 398 40.79 -18.40 -3.41
C TYR A 398 40.16 -19.80 -3.48
N GLY A 399 40.95 -20.83 -3.79
CA GLY A 399 40.51 -22.24 -3.78
C GLY A 399 39.91 -22.72 -5.10
N GLY A 400 39.54 -24.00 -5.10
CA GLY A 400 38.98 -24.71 -6.25
C GLY A 400 37.47 -24.57 -6.39
N LEU A 401 36.87 -25.38 -7.26
CA LEU A 401 35.45 -25.30 -7.59
C LEU A 401 34.53 -25.61 -6.40
N ALA A 402 34.93 -26.52 -5.51
CA ALA A 402 34.14 -26.91 -4.35
C ALA A 402 34.10 -25.78 -3.30
N GLU A 403 35.25 -25.17 -3.01
CA GLU A 403 35.41 -24.05 -2.09
C GLU A 403 34.65 -22.82 -2.59
N ARG A 404 34.76 -22.51 -3.90
CA ARG A 404 34.03 -21.42 -4.55
C ARG A 404 32.51 -21.62 -4.50
N TRP A 405 32.03 -22.85 -4.66
CA TRP A 405 30.61 -23.18 -4.52
C TRP A 405 30.12 -23.04 -3.07
N GLN A 406 30.89 -23.54 -2.10
CA GLN A 406 30.60 -23.36 -0.68
C GLN A 406 30.56 -21.88 -0.30
N TYR A 407 31.50 -21.07 -0.79
CA TYR A 407 31.53 -19.63 -0.61
C TYR A 407 30.27 -18.95 -1.21
N PHE A 408 29.88 -19.31 -2.44
CA PHE A 408 28.65 -18.80 -3.07
C PHE A 408 27.41 -19.07 -2.20
N VAL A 409 27.25 -20.31 -1.72
CA VAL A 409 26.12 -20.70 -0.86
C VAL A 409 26.18 -19.94 0.47
N GLN A 410 27.35 -19.84 1.10
CA GLN A 410 27.53 -19.12 2.36
C GLN A 410 27.19 -17.63 2.23
N GLN A 411 27.69 -16.94 1.20
CA GLN A 411 27.37 -15.52 0.98
C GLN A 411 25.87 -15.31 0.69
N SER A 412 25.25 -16.21 -0.09
CA SER A 412 23.81 -16.16 -0.39
C SER A 412 22.91 -16.22 0.85
N VAL A 413 23.36 -16.85 1.95
CA VAL A 413 22.57 -16.98 3.20
C VAL A 413 23.03 -16.06 4.34
N SER A 414 24.19 -15.42 4.22
CA SER A 414 24.78 -14.58 5.29
C SER A 414 24.99 -13.10 4.93
N ASN A 415 25.06 -12.76 3.64
CA ASN A 415 25.38 -11.41 3.18
C ASN A 415 24.21 -10.82 2.37
N ARG A 416 23.57 -9.77 2.92
CA ARG A 416 22.41 -9.10 2.32
C ARG A 416 22.70 -8.54 0.93
N VAL A 417 23.89 -7.99 0.71
CA VAL A 417 24.25 -7.38 -0.58
C VAL A 417 24.46 -8.46 -1.63
N PHE A 418 25.17 -9.53 -1.28
CA PHE A 418 25.35 -10.68 -2.16
C PHE A 418 24.00 -11.34 -2.50
N PHE A 419 23.16 -11.58 -1.50
CA PHE A 419 21.77 -12.06 -1.67
C PHE A 419 20.96 -11.15 -2.60
N ALA A 420 21.07 -9.82 -2.45
CA ALA A 420 20.38 -8.87 -3.32
C ALA A 420 20.83 -9.00 -4.78
N PHE A 421 22.13 -9.14 -5.07
CA PHE A 421 22.60 -9.39 -6.44
C PHE A 421 22.09 -10.73 -7.03
N VAL A 422 21.99 -11.80 -6.22
CA VAL A 422 21.37 -13.07 -6.65
C VAL A 422 19.88 -12.89 -6.96
N LEU A 423 19.15 -12.18 -6.09
CA LEU A 423 17.74 -11.85 -6.30
C LEU A 423 17.54 -10.96 -7.54
N ASP A 424 18.43 -10.00 -7.77
CA ASP A 424 18.39 -9.09 -8.90
C ASP A 424 18.59 -9.84 -10.23
N ALA A 425 19.47 -10.83 -10.29
CA ALA A 425 19.62 -11.71 -11.46
C ALA A 425 18.32 -12.48 -11.78
N VAL A 426 17.62 -12.98 -10.75
CA VAL A 426 16.31 -13.63 -10.91
C VAL A 426 15.26 -12.63 -11.40
N LEU A 427 15.18 -11.45 -10.78
CA LEU A 427 14.22 -10.40 -11.18
C LEU A 427 14.49 -9.88 -12.60
N TYR A 428 15.75 -9.77 -13.01
CA TYR A 428 16.13 -9.37 -14.37
C TYR A 428 15.68 -10.38 -15.44
N SER A 429 15.58 -11.67 -15.09
CA SER A 429 14.97 -12.68 -15.98
C SER A 429 13.47 -12.42 -16.22
N VAL A 430 12.76 -11.90 -15.21
CA VAL A 430 11.35 -11.47 -15.34
C VAL A 430 11.27 -10.16 -16.12
N TRP A 431 12.13 -9.19 -15.80
CA TRP A 431 12.12 -7.87 -16.40
C TRP A 431 12.48 -7.86 -17.88
N GLN A 432 13.45 -8.66 -18.32
CA GLN A 432 13.75 -8.81 -19.75
C GLN A 432 12.50 -9.34 -20.49
N ALA A 433 11.80 -10.32 -19.93
CA ALA A 433 10.60 -10.91 -20.54
C ALA A 433 9.43 -9.91 -20.60
N LEU A 434 9.30 -9.02 -19.60
CA LEU A 434 8.31 -7.93 -19.56
C LEU A 434 8.65 -6.71 -20.45
N LEU A 435 9.86 -6.65 -21.01
CA LEU A 435 10.34 -5.56 -21.87
C LEU A 435 10.54 -5.97 -23.33
N MET A 436 10.82 -7.24 -23.60
CA MET A 436 11.02 -7.75 -24.95
C MET A 436 9.70 -7.79 -25.73
N ASP A 437 9.73 -7.24 -26.94
CA ASP A 437 8.56 -7.08 -27.80
C ASP A 437 8.14 -8.41 -28.47
N ASP A 438 7.14 -8.37 -29.36
CA ASP A 438 6.61 -9.55 -30.05
C ASP A 438 7.50 -10.08 -31.19
N ASN A 439 8.65 -9.43 -31.47
CA ASN A 439 9.65 -9.97 -32.39
C ASN A 439 10.58 -10.98 -31.69
N ALA A 440 10.72 -10.90 -30.36
CA ALA A 440 11.51 -11.85 -29.58
C ALA A 440 10.81 -13.22 -29.47
N THR A 441 11.57 -14.28 -29.74
CA THR A 441 11.09 -15.66 -29.57
C THR A 441 10.90 -16.03 -28.10
N LYS A 442 10.10 -17.07 -27.82
CA LYS A 442 9.94 -17.59 -26.44
C LYS A 442 11.29 -17.92 -25.78
N LEU A 443 12.22 -18.52 -26.53
CA LEU A 443 13.55 -18.83 -26.02
C LEU A 443 14.33 -17.55 -25.68
N GLN A 444 14.26 -16.52 -26.51
CA GLN A 444 14.90 -15.23 -26.23
C GLN A 444 14.31 -14.52 -24.99
N LYS A 445 12.98 -14.58 -24.78
CA LYS A 445 12.35 -13.97 -23.60
C LYS A 445 12.68 -14.73 -22.31
N TYR A 446 12.54 -16.06 -22.32
CA TYR A 446 12.54 -16.88 -21.10
C TYR A 446 13.84 -17.62 -20.80
N PHE A 447 14.83 -17.62 -21.70
CA PHE A 447 16.18 -18.08 -21.37
C PHE A 447 16.98 -16.92 -20.76
N PRO A 448 17.26 -16.92 -19.45
CA PRO A 448 17.81 -15.75 -18.77
C PRO A 448 19.20 -15.38 -19.30
N PHE A 449 19.50 -14.08 -19.39
CA PHE A 449 20.77 -13.51 -19.85
C PHE A 449 21.13 -13.82 -21.32
N ALA A 450 21.35 -15.09 -21.68
CA ALA A 450 21.72 -15.51 -23.02
C ALA A 450 20.60 -15.31 -24.07
N GLY A 451 19.32 -15.40 -23.65
CA GLY A 451 18.19 -15.06 -24.52
C GLY A 451 18.16 -13.57 -24.90
N LEU A 452 18.51 -12.70 -23.95
CA LEU A 452 18.65 -11.25 -24.17
C LEU A 452 19.83 -10.94 -25.09
N ILE A 453 21.00 -11.56 -24.88
CA ILE A 453 22.16 -11.48 -25.80
C ILE A 453 21.73 -11.83 -27.23
N SER A 454 21.11 -12.99 -27.42
CA SER A 454 20.65 -13.47 -28.75
C SER A 454 19.72 -12.47 -29.44
N TYR A 455 18.79 -11.87 -28.70
CA TYR A 455 17.87 -10.86 -29.22
C TYR A 455 18.55 -9.54 -29.59
N LEU A 456 19.48 -9.06 -28.76
CA LEU A 456 20.27 -7.86 -29.01
C LEU A 456 21.20 -8.01 -30.23
N LEU A 457 21.89 -9.15 -30.37
CA LEU A 457 22.74 -9.46 -31.52
C LEU A 457 21.96 -9.43 -32.84
N GLN A 458 20.70 -9.86 -32.85
CA GLN A 458 19.82 -9.83 -34.02
C GLN A 458 19.23 -8.42 -34.29
N GLY A 459 19.49 -7.44 -33.43
CA GLY A 459 18.94 -6.08 -33.52
C GLY A 459 17.41 -6.05 -33.41
N GLY A 460 16.81 -7.01 -32.71
CA GLY A 460 15.36 -7.12 -32.57
C GLY A 460 14.61 -7.48 -33.86
N LYS A 461 15.32 -7.93 -34.91
CA LYS A 461 14.69 -8.38 -36.16
C LYS A 461 13.91 -9.67 -35.91
N LYS A 462 12.65 -9.70 -36.32
CA LYS A 462 11.81 -10.91 -36.27
C LYS A 462 12.48 -12.04 -37.07
N GLN A 463 12.81 -13.15 -36.42
CA GLN A 463 13.24 -14.35 -37.14
C GLN A 463 12.12 -14.78 -38.10
N LYS A 464 12.44 -14.87 -39.39
CA LYS A 464 11.60 -15.60 -40.33
C LYS A 464 11.56 -17.05 -39.85
N SER A 465 10.37 -17.58 -39.59
CA SER A 465 10.22 -18.97 -39.19
C SER A 465 10.66 -19.85 -40.36
N THR A 466 11.82 -20.49 -40.25
CA THR A 466 12.26 -21.57 -41.12
C THR A 466 11.46 -22.83 -40.78
N LYS A 467 10.17 -22.82 -41.12
CA LYS A 467 9.41 -24.04 -41.40
C LYS A 467 9.57 -24.33 -42.89
N GLY A 468 10.41 -25.30 -43.23
CA GLY A 468 10.69 -25.63 -44.62
C GLY A 468 12.06 -26.25 -44.86
N LEU A 469 12.33 -27.37 -44.19
CA LEU A 469 13.05 -28.54 -44.71
C LEU A 469 12.83 -29.71 -43.75
#